data_AF-A0A554IU54-F1
#
_entry.id   AF-A0A554IU54-F1
#
_cell.length_a   1.000
_cell.length_b   1.000
_cell.length_c   1.000
_cell.angle_alpha   90.00
_cell.angle_beta   90.00
_cell.angle_gamma   90.00
#
_symmetry.space_group_name_H-M   'P 1'
#
loop_
_entity.id
_entity.type
_entity.pdbx_description
1 polymer ?
#
loop_
_entity_poly.entity_id
_entity_poly.type
_entity_poly.pdbx_seq_one_letter_code
_entity_poly.pdbx_strand_id
1 'polypeptide(L)'
;MTEKHLRFVRVLVAAILAVVVSQALIQNNFILGAISVVIASLILFILRKQVKEVVVDERDYKIAGDTARWTLSIFAIGGWLFSFALITMREVKPGYEIAGFTLSYAICALLLINMVVGLFFRRMDDTFPKRKRVAYFVFAFLIALLLVVAGTRLLSGEDDWICRDGKWIEHGNPSAAMPTEPCP
;
A
#
# COMPACT_ATOMS: atom_id res chain seq x y z
N MET A 1 12.89 -13.46 24.95
CA MET A 1 11.68 -13.85 24.18
C MET A 1 12.07 -14.63 22.94
N THR A 2 11.34 -15.68 22.54
CA THR A 2 11.61 -16.40 21.27
C THR A 2 11.05 -15.61 20.08
N GLU A 3 11.66 -15.76 18.90
CA GLU A 3 11.23 -15.16 17.62
C GLU A 3 9.71 -15.28 17.37
N LYS A 4 9.15 -16.47 17.62
CA LYS A 4 7.72 -16.77 17.40
C LYS A 4 6.81 -15.94 18.31
N HIS A 5 7.19 -15.77 19.58
CA HIS A 5 6.42 -14.98 20.54
C HIS A 5 6.45 -13.50 20.17
N LEU A 6 7.59 -12.96 19.73
CA LEU A 6 7.68 -11.57 19.27
C LEU A 6 6.80 -11.31 18.04
N ARG A 7 6.79 -12.25 17.08
CA ARG A 7 5.92 -12.13 15.91
C ARG A 7 4.45 -12.10 16.29
N PHE A 8 4.02 -12.96 17.22
CA PHE A 8 2.65 -12.96 17.72
C PHE A 8 2.29 -11.64 18.40
N VAL A 9 3.15 -11.14 19.29
CA VAL A 9 2.93 -9.84 19.98
C VAL A 9 2.88 -8.68 18.99
N ARG A 10 3.71 -8.67 17.94
CA ARG A 10 3.67 -7.65 16.88
C ARG A 10 2.33 -7.59 16.16
N VAL A 11 1.79 -8.76 15.78
CA VAL A 11 0.48 -8.85 15.11
C VAL A 11 -0.62 -8.36 16.05
N LEU A 12 -0.56 -8.74 17.32
CA LEU A 12 -1.54 -8.33 18.34
C LEU A 12 -1.52 -6.81 18.57
N VAL A 13 -0.33 -6.21 18.73
CA VAL A 13 -0.17 -4.76 18.88
C VAL A 13 -0.67 -4.01 17.64
N ALA A 14 -0.38 -4.52 16.44
CA ALA A 14 -0.86 -3.91 15.19
C ALA A 14 -2.40 -3.95 15.08
N ALA A 15 -3.03 -5.07 15.47
CA ALA A 15 -4.48 -5.21 15.45
C ALA A 15 -5.16 -4.24 16.43
N ILE A 16 -4.63 -4.11 17.65
CA ILE A 16 -5.14 -3.15 18.65
C ILE A 16 -4.98 -1.72 18.13
N LEU A 17 -3.82 -1.38 17.58
CA LEU A 17 -3.54 -0.04 17.06
C LEU A 17 -4.47 0.33 15.91
N ALA A 18 -4.80 -0.60 15.01
CA ALA A 18 -5.77 -0.37 13.95
C ALA A 18 -7.14 0.03 14.51
N VAL A 19 -7.64 -0.71 15.52
CA VAL A 19 -8.92 -0.41 16.18
C VAL A 19 -8.90 0.96 16.85
N VAL A 20 -7.83 1.28 17.59
CA VAL A 20 -7.69 2.56 18.30
C VAL A 20 -7.63 3.74 17.33
N VAL A 21 -6.86 3.62 16.24
CA VAL A 21 -6.77 4.65 15.20
C VAL A 21 -8.12 4.84 14.50
N SER A 22 -8.82 3.76 14.16
CA SER A 22 -10.16 3.85 13.57
C SER A 22 -11.16 4.55 14.49
N GLN A 23 -11.14 4.23 15.79
CA GLN A 23 -11.99 4.90 16.78
C GLN A 23 -11.65 6.38 16.97
N ALA A 24 -10.36 6.74 16.95
CA ALA A 24 -9.91 8.12 17.04
C ALA A 24 -10.42 9.00 15.88
N LEU A 25 -10.49 8.43 14.67
CA LEU A 25 -11.05 9.11 13.50
C LEU A 25 -12.56 9.39 13.66
N ILE A 26 -13.33 8.41 14.16
CA ILE A 26 -14.79 8.55 14.37
C ILE A 26 -15.09 9.63 15.41
N GLN A 27 -14.29 9.69 16.48
CA GLN A 27 -14.45 10.66 17.57
C GLN A 27 -13.87 12.05 17.24
N ASN A 28 -13.30 12.23 16.04
CA ASN A 28 -12.64 13.46 15.61
C ASN A 28 -11.50 13.92 16.55
N ASN A 29 -10.94 13.00 17.34
CA ASN A 29 -9.88 13.26 18.30
C ASN A 29 -8.56 12.73 17.76
N PHE A 30 -7.96 13.52 16.87
CA PHE A 30 -6.75 13.17 16.13
C PHE A 30 -5.51 13.00 17.04
N ILE A 31 -5.47 13.66 18.20
CA ILE A 31 -4.36 13.57 19.14
C ILE A 31 -4.22 12.14 19.69
N LEU A 32 -5.36 11.47 19.97
CA LEU A 32 -5.36 10.08 20.44
C LEU A 32 -4.76 9.12 19.41
N GLY A 33 -5.09 9.31 18.13
CA GLY A 33 -4.54 8.52 17.02
C GLY A 33 -3.02 8.65 16.94
N ALA A 34 -2.50 9.89 16.95
CA ALA A 34 -1.06 10.14 16.90
C ALA A 34 -0.29 9.56 18.09
N ILE A 35 -0.78 9.76 19.32
CA ILE A 35 -0.14 9.24 20.54
C ILE A 35 -0.11 7.71 20.54
N SER A 36 -1.20 7.06 20.10
CA SER A 36 -1.29 5.60 20.08
C SER A 36 -0.20 4.95 19.20
N VAL A 37 0.14 5.58 18.08
CA VAL A 37 1.20 5.09 17.17
C VAL A 37 2.59 5.26 17.78
N VAL A 38 2.86 6.38 18.45
CA VAL A 38 4.13 6.60 19.16
C VAL A 38 4.31 5.57 20.27
N ILE A 39 3.28 5.34 21.08
CA ILE A 39 3.31 4.36 22.19
C ILE A 39 3.54 2.95 21.65
N ALA A 40 2.79 2.51 20.64
CA ALA A 40 2.97 1.19 20.06
C ALA A 40 4.36 1.00 19.45
N SER A 41 4.89 2.02 18.79
CA SER A 41 6.26 1.99 18.23
C SER A 41 7.30 1.84 19.33
N LEU A 42 7.14 2.55 20.45
CA LEU A 42 8.02 2.46 21.61
C LEU A 42 7.98 1.07 22.25
N ILE A 43 6.78 0.52 22.46
CA ILE A 43 6.57 -0.83 23.01
C ILE A 43 7.27 -1.86 22.12
N LEU A 44 7.04 -1.81 20.81
CA LEU A 44 7.67 -2.76 19.87
C LEU A 44 9.19 -2.62 19.81
N PHE A 45 9.72 -1.39 19.96
CA PHE A 45 11.15 -1.14 20.03
C PHE A 45 11.80 -1.79 21.27
N ILE A 46 11.18 -1.63 22.44
CA ILE A 46 11.65 -2.23 23.70
C ILE A 46 11.59 -3.77 23.60
N LEU A 47 10.46 -4.32 23.14
CA LEU A 47 10.28 -5.77 23.02
C LEU A 47 11.27 -6.40 22.02
N ARG A 48 11.63 -5.68 20.95
CA ARG A 48 12.63 -6.16 19.99
C ARG A 48 14.01 -6.36 20.64
N LYS A 49 14.40 -5.52 21.61
CA LYS A 49 15.69 -5.67 22.32
C LYS A 49 15.77 -6.93 23.18
N GLN A 50 14.64 -7.57 23.52
CA GLN A 50 14.58 -8.74 24.40
C GLN A 50 14.64 -10.08 23.66
N VAL A 51 14.90 -10.09 22.35
CA VAL A 51 14.96 -11.30 21.52
C VAL A 51 16.41 -11.75 21.35
N LYS A 52 16.70 -12.98 21.80
CA LYS A 52 17.98 -13.65 21.52
C LYS A 52 17.89 -14.29 20.13
N GLU A 53 18.55 -13.69 19.15
CA GLU A 53 18.67 -14.22 17.79
C GLU A 53 19.96 -15.06 17.70
N VAL A 54 19.87 -16.31 17.26
CA VAL A 54 21.05 -17.11 16.89
C VAL A 54 21.41 -16.72 15.46
N VAL A 55 22.54 -16.03 15.29
CA VAL A 55 23.02 -15.53 14.00
C VAL A 55 23.75 -16.67 13.27
N VAL A 56 23.12 -17.24 12.25
CA VAL A 56 23.76 -18.11 11.26
C VAL A 56 24.20 -17.26 10.07
N ASP A 57 25.37 -17.55 9.51
CA ASP A 57 26.14 -16.68 8.62
C ASP A 57 25.66 -16.77 7.15
N GLU A 58 24.81 -15.81 6.73
CA GLU A 58 24.40 -15.52 5.33
C GLU A 58 24.46 -14.01 5.03
N ARG A 59 25.47 -13.34 5.60
CA ARG A 59 25.48 -11.91 5.93
C ARG A 59 25.16 -10.96 4.75
N ASP A 60 25.59 -11.27 3.53
CA ASP A 60 25.47 -10.34 2.39
C ASP A 60 24.06 -10.28 1.78
N TYR A 61 23.37 -11.43 1.66
CA TYR A 61 21.97 -11.46 1.22
C TYR A 61 21.04 -10.82 2.25
N LYS A 62 21.38 -10.94 3.54
CA LYS A 62 20.62 -10.35 4.65
C LYS A 62 20.73 -8.81 4.64
N ILE A 63 21.93 -8.26 4.38
CA ILE A 63 22.18 -6.81 4.36
C ILE A 63 21.37 -6.10 3.26
N ALA A 64 21.36 -6.61 2.02
CA ALA A 64 20.61 -5.99 0.93
C ALA A 64 19.08 -5.99 1.19
N GLY A 65 18.56 -7.11 1.72
CA GLY A 65 17.16 -7.21 2.12
C GLY A 65 16.79 -6.39 3.35
N ASP A 66 17.75 -6.10 4.23
CA ASP A 66 17.56 -5.25 5.41
C ASP A 66 17.49 -3.77 5.02
N THR A 67 18.33 -3.29 4.10
CA THR A 67 18.32 -1.89 3.63
C THR A 67 16.98 -1.53 2.98
N ALA A 68 16.47 -2.38 2.08
CA ALA A 68 15.17 -2.16 1.45
C ALA A 68 14.04 -2.07 2.49
N ARG A 69 14.09 -2.88 3.55
CA ARG A 69 13.12 -2.85 4.65
C ARG A 69 13.22 -1.57 5.47
N TRP A 70 14.42 -1.07 5.74
CA TRP A 70 14.60 0.20 6.43
C TRP A 70 14.08 1.38 5.60
N THR A 71 14.41 1.44 4.31
CA THR A 71 13.91 2.48 3.40
C THR A 71 12.38 2.51 3.36
N LEU A 72 11.75 1.35 3.16
CA LEU A 72 10.29 1.24 3.15
C LEU A 72 9.66 1.61 4.49
N SER A 73 10.30 1.25 5.61
CA SER A 73 9.78 1.58 6.94
C SER A 73 9.82 3.09 7.20
N ILE A 74 10.92 3.76 6.84
CA ILE A 74 11.05 5.21 6.98
C ILE A 74 10.04 5.92 6.07
N PHE A 75 9.92 5.48 4.81
CA PHE A 75 8.96 6.03 3.87
C PHE A 75 7.51 5.84 4.34
N ALA A 76 7.17 4.66 4.85
CA ALA A 76 5.81 4.37 5.33
C ALA A 76 5.46 5.18 6.58
N ILE A 77 6.38 5.31 7.55
CA ILE A 77 6.15 6.11 8.75
C ILE A 77 6.02 7.60 8.39
N GLY A 78 6.94 8.13 7.57
CA GLY A 78 6.92 9.52 7.14
C GLY A 78 5.68 9.85 6.30
N GLY A 79 5.35 8.98 5.34
CA GLY A 79 4.17 9.11 4.50
C GLY A 79 2.87 9.00 5.30
N TRP A 80 2.80 8.12 6.31
CA TRP A 80 1.64 8.03 7.21
C TRP A 80 1.47 9.31 8.03
N LEU A 81 2.55 9.85 8.61
CA LEU A 81 2.50 11.13 9.34
C LEU A 81 2.04 12.28 8.44
N PHE A 82 2.55 12.34 7.21
CA PHE A 82 2.18 13.38 6.26
C PHE A 82 0.72 13.24 5.81
N SER A 83 0.27 12.02 5.50
CA SER A 83 -1.13 11.72 5.20
C SER A 83 -2.05 12.14 6.35
N PHE A 84 -1.68 11.78 7.58
CA PHE A 84 -2.45 12.13 8.78
C PHE A 84 -2.57 13.65 8.94
N ALA A 85 -1.47 14.39 8.74
CA ALA A 85 -1.48 15.84 8.78
C ALA A 85 -2.43 16.45 7.72
N LEU A 86 -2.45 15.91 6.49
CA LEU A 86 -3.37 16.34 5.45
C LEU A 86 -4.84 16.13 5.85
N ILE A 87 -5.16 14.97 6.43
CA ILE A 87 -6.52 14.65 6.90
C ILE A 87 -6.95 15.61 8.01
N THR A 88 -6.07 15.96 8.95
CA THR A 88 -6.40 16.94 10.00
C THR A 88 -6.67 18.35 9.46
N MET A 89 -6.12 18.70 8.30
CA MET A 89 -6.33 20.00 7.64
C MET A 89 -7.61 20.06 6.80
N ARG A 90 -8.52 19.08 6.92
CA ARG A 90 -9.78 19.04 6.14
C ARG A 90 -10.63 20.31 6.26
N GLU A 91 -10.57 20.99 7.41
CA GLU A 91 -11.36 22.21 7.67
C GLU A 91 -10.86 23.42 6.87
N VAL A 92 -9.59 23.44 6.45
CA VAL A 92 -9.02 24.53 5.66
C VAL A 92 -9.40 24.41 4.19
N LYS A 93 -9.29 23.21 3.61
CA LYS A 93 -9.77 22.88 2.26
C LYS A 93 -10.21 21.42 2.21
N PRO A 94 -11.40 21.11 1.65
CA PRO A 94 -11.91 19.75 1.56
C PRO A 94 -11.02 18.83 0.69
N GLY A 95 -10.25 19.42 -0.25
CA GLY A 95 -9.32 18.64 -1.09
C GLY A 95 -8.18 17.95 -0.34
N TYR A 96 -7.82 18.40 0.88
CA TYR A 96 -6.74 17.77 1.65
C TYR A 96 -7.13 16.40 2.21
N GLU A 97 -8.42 16.17 2.48
CA GLU A 97 -8.92 14.88 2.94
C GLU A 97 -8.71 13.80 1.86
N ILE A 98 -9.07 14.12 0.61
CA ILE A 98 -8.87 13.23 -0.54
C ILE A 98 -7.39 12.95 -0.77
N ALA A 99 -6.55 13.99 -0.70
CA ALA A 99 -5.09 13.85 -0.85
C ALA A 99 -4.48 12.96 0.25
N GLY A 100 -4.95 13.10 1.50
CA GLY A 100 -4.52 12.24 2.61
C GLY A 100 -4.92 10.77 2.38
N PHE A 101 -6.17 10.50 2.04
CA PHE A 101 -6.61 9.12 1.80
C PHE A 101 -5.89 8.46 0.63
N THR A 102 -5.73 9.15 -0.50
CA THR A 102 -5.01 8.62 -1.67
C THR A 102 -3.56 8.28 -1.33
N LEU A 103 -2.87 9.14 -0.56
CA LEU A 103 -1.52 8.86 -0.08
C LEU A 103 -1.47 7.64 0.85
N SER A 104 -2.40 7.52 1.80
CA SER A 104 -2.52 6.35 2.68
C SER A 104 -2.69 5.06 1.89
N TYR A 105 -3.58 5.05 0.90
CA TYR A 105 -3.79 3.87 0.06
C TYR A 105 -2.54 3.51 -0.75
N ALA A 106 -1.83 4.51 -1.29
CA ALA A 106 -0.58 4.29 -2.01
C ALA A 106 0.51 3.65 -1.12
N ILE A 107 0.65 4.11 0.12
CA ILE A 107 1.60 3.55 1.09
C ILE A 107 1.25 2.10 1.42
N CYS A 108 -0.04 1.81 1.70
CA CYS A 108 -0.51 0.45 1.95
C CYS A 108 -0.27 -0.47 0.75
N ALA A 109 -0.53 0.01 -0.47
CA ALA A 109 -0.26 -0.72 -1.70
C ALA A 109 1.24 -1.03 -1.86
N LEU A 110 2.13 -0.06 -1.59
CA LEU A 110 3.57 -0.27 -1.64
C LEU A 110 4.04 -1.35 -0.64
N LEU A 111 3.49 -1.34 0.58
CA LEU A 111 3.80 -2.35 1.60
C LEU A 111 3.32 -3.75 1.17
N LEU A 112 2.14 -3.85 0.57
CA LEU A 112 1.61 -5.09 0.00
C LEU A 112 2.48 -5.60 -1.15
N ILE A 113 2.85 -4.73 -2.09
CA ILE A 113 3.74 -5.08 -3.20
C ILE A 113 5.07 -5.60 -2.65
N ASN A 114 5.68 -4.92 -1.67
CA ASN A 114 6.91 -5.39 -1.05
C ASN A 114 6.76 -6.77 -0.39
N MET A 115 5.62 -7.03 0.28
CA MET A 115 5.32 -8.36 0.82
C MET A 115 5.22 -9.41 -0.29
N VAL A 116 4.44 -9.15 -1.34
CA VAL A 116 4.26 -10.08 -2.47
C VAL A 116 5.59 -10.36 -3.17
N VAL A 117 6.37 -9.32 -3.46
CA VAL A 117 7.70 -9.43 -4.06
C VAL A 117 8.62 -10.26 -3.16
N GLY A 118 8.65 -9.97 -1.86
CA GLY A 118 9.45 -10.74 -0.91
C GLY A 118 9.04 -12.21 -0.82
N LEU A 119 7.74 -12.51 -0.84
CA LEU A 119 7.23 -13.88 -0.89
C LEU A 119 7.61 -14.58 -2.20
N PHE A 120 7.52 -13.86 -3.30
CA PHE A 120 7.84 -14.34 -4.64
C PHE A 120 9.33 -14.68 -4.77
N PHE A 121 10.23 -13.79 -4.33
CA PHE A 121 11.66 -14.06 -4.31
C PHE A 121 12.03 -15.24 -3.40
N ARG A 122 11.44 -15.33 -2.19
CA ARG A 122 11.64 -16.47 -1.29
C ARG A 122 11.24 -17.79 -1.94
N ARG A 123 10.02 -17.83 -2.52
CA ARG A 123 9.51 -19.03 -3.18
C ARG A 123 10.33 -19.41 -4.44
N MET A 124 10.86 -18.42 -5.16
CA MET A 124 11.70 -18.69 -6.33
C MET A 124 13.09 -19.22 -5.99
N ASP A 125 13.69 -18.77 -4.89
CA ASP A 125 15.03 -19.22 -4.51
C ASP A 125 15.04 -20.71 -4.15
N ASP A 126 13.98 -21.20 -3.49
CA ASP A 126 13.83 -22.61 -3.14
C ASP A 126 13.54 -23.53 -4.35
N THR A 127 12.90 -23.00 -5.40
CA THR A 127 12.26 -23.85 -6.43
C THR A 127 13.01 -23.87 -7.77
N PHE A 128 13.75 -22.80 -8.15
CA PHE A 128 14.21 -22.63 -9.53
C PHE A 128 15.72 -22.37 -9.69
N PRO A 129 16.41 -23.10 -10.59
CA PRO A 129 17.81 -22.87 -10.91
C PRO A 129 18.00 -21.51 -11.63
N LYS A 130 19.13 -20.84 -11.36
CA LYS A 130 19.44 -19.45 -11.78
C LYS A 130 19.11 -19.13 -13.24
N ARG A 131 19.25 -20.08 -14.18
CA ARG A 131 18.97 -19.89 -15.61
C ARG A 131 17.48 -19.72 -15.96
N LYS A 132 16.56 -20.35 -15.22
CA LYS A 132 15.10 -20.24 -15.45
C LYS A 132 14.48 -19.01 -14.78
N ARG A 133 15.21 -18.39 -13.85
CA ARG A 133 14.76 -17.22 -13.08
C ARG A 133 14.54 -15.99 -13.96
N VAL A 134 15.46 -15.73 -14.89
CA VAL A 134 15.36 -14.61 -15.85
C VAL A 134 14.12 -14.76 -16.75
N ALA A 135 13.88 -15.97 -17.27
CA ALA A 135 12.71 -16.23 -18.11
C ALA A 135 11.39 -15.99 -17.37
N TYR A 136 11.32 -16.37 -16.09
CA TYR A 136 10.13 -16.10 -15.28
C TYR A 136 9.94 -14.59 -15.04
N PHE A 137 11.00 -13.82 -14.73
CA PHE A 137 10.89 -12.37 -14.57
C PHE A 137 10.38 -11.68 -15.83
N VAL A 138 10.90 -12.09 -16.99
CA VAL A 138 10.43 -11.58 -18.29
C VAL A 138 8.97 -11.92 -18.50
N PHE A 139 8.56 -13.16 -18.22
CA PHE A 139 7.17 -13.60 -18.35
C PHE A 139 6.22 -12.83 -17.41
N ALA A 140 6.59 -12.67 -16.14
CA ALA A 140 5.81 -11.93 -15.15
C ALA A 140 5.69 -10.43 -15.52
N PHE A 141 6.77 -9.83 -16.03
CA PHE A 141 6.76 -8.46 -16.52
C PHE A 141 5.83 -8.29 -17.73
N LEU A 142 5.88 -9.21 -18.69
CA LEU A 142 4.99 -9.21 -19.85
C LEU A 142 3.51 -9.35 -19.45
N ILE A 143 3.20 -10.23 -18.48
CA ILE A 143 1.85 -10.34 -17.93
C ILE A 143 1.41 -9.04 -17.26
N ALA A 144 2.26 -8.44 -16.43
CA ALA A 144 1.93 -7.18 -15.77
C ALA A 144 1.66 -6.06 -16.79
N LEU A 145 2.48 -5.97 -17.84
CA LEU A 145 2.31 -4.99 -18.91
C LEU A 145 1.01 -5.23 -19.68
N LEU A 146 0.69 -6.50 -19.98
CA LEU A 146 -0.58 -6.88 -20.59
C LEU A 146 -1.78 -6.52 -19.70
N LEU A 147 -1.69 -6.75 -18.39
CA LEU A 147 -2.75 -6.37 -17.43
C LEU A 147 -2.91 -4.86 -17.32
N VAL A 148 -1.83 -4.08 -17.38
CA VAL A 148 -1.92 -2.62 -17.40
C VAL A 148 -2.62 -2.14 -18.68
N VAL A 149 -2.21 -2.65 -19.85
CA VAL A 149 -2.84 -2.29 -21.13
C VAL A 149 -4.31 -2.72 -21.18
N ALA A 150 -4.62 -3.92 -20.70
CA ALA A 150 -5.99 -4.41 -20.58
C ALA A 150 -6.79 -3.56 -19.59
N GLY A 151 -6.20 -3.18 -18.45
CA GLY A 151 -6.81 -2.33 -17.44
C GLY A 151 -7.09 -0.92 -17.97
N THR A 152 -6.16 -0.31 -18.69
CA THR A 152 -6.41 0.98 -19.34
C THR A 152 -7.49 0.85 -20.39
N ARG A 153 -7.53 -0.22 -21.18
CA ARG A 153 -8.62 -0.44 -22.16
C ARG A 153 -9.98 -0.67 -21.49
N LEU A 154 -10.03 -1.42 -20.39
CA LEU A 154 -11.28 -1.72 -19.69
C LEU A 154 -11.83 -0.54 -18.88
N LEU A 155 -10.97 0.38 -18.42
CA LEU A 155 -11.35 1.49 -17.55
C LEU A 155 -11.31 2.87 -18.24
N SER A 156 -10.84 2.97 -19.49
CA SER A 156 -10.68 4.26 -20.19
C SER A 156 -12.00 4.85 -20.70
N GLY A 157 -13.14 4.15 -20.62
CA GLY A 157 -14.43 4.71 -21.07
C GLY A 157 -14.42 5.20 -22.52
N GLU A 158 -13.63 4.55 -23.39
CA GLU A 158 -13.46 4.94 -24.81
C GLU A 158 -14.79 4.85 -25.58
N ASP A 159 -15.68 3.95 -25.17
CA ASP A 159 -17.00 3.69 -25.74
C ASP A 159 -18.12 4.28 -24.87
N ASP A 160 -18.20 5.61 -24.79
CA ASP A 160 -19.21 6.31 -23.99
C ASP A 160 -19.75 7.57 -24.70
N TRP A 161 -20.91 8.06 -24.27
CA TRP A 161 -21.48 9.32 -24.75
C TRP A 161 -20.75 10.50 -24.10
N ILE A 162 -20.18 11.40 -24.92
CA ILE A 162 -19.57 12.63 -24.40
C ILE A 162 -20.43 13.84 -24.71
N CYS A 163 -20.55 14.74 -23.73
CA CYS A 163 -21.18 16.03 -23.91
C CYS A 163 -20.20 17.01 -24.57
N ARG A 164 -20.49 17.49 -25.78
CA ARG A 164 -19.74 18.57 -26.44
C ARG A 164 -20.74 19.56 -27.04
N ASP A 165 -20.56 20.85 -26.74
CA ASP A 165 -21.41 21.94 -27.22
C ASP A 165 -22.91 21.75 -26.91
N GLY A 166 -23.22 21.19 -25.73
CA GLY A 166 -24.61 20.96 -25.28
C GLY A 166 -25.33 19.82 -26.00
N LYS A 167 -24.62 18.99 -26.76
CA LYS A 167 -25.15 17.79 -27.42
C LYS A 167 -24.34 16.57 -27.02
N TRP A 168 -25.05 15.45 -26.80
CA TRP A 168 -24.40 14.16 -26.68
C TRP A 168 -23.87 13.74 -28.05
N ILE A 169 -22.56 13.58 -28.14
CA ILE A 169 -21.87 13.08 -29.33
C ILE A 169 -21.39 11.67 -29.00
N GLU A 170 -21.65 10.76 -29.93
CA GLU A 170 -21.18 9.38 -29.86
C GLU A 170 -19.65 9.35 -29.91
N HIS A 171 -19.01 8.67 -28.97
CA HIS A 171 -17.56 8.44 -28.96
C HIS A 171 -17.28 6.96 -28.78
N GLY A 172 -16.52 6.40 -29.71
CA GLY A 172 -16.35 4.96 -29.83
C GLY A 172 -17.63 4.28 -30.32
N ASN A 173 -18.01 3.18 -29.68
CA ASN A 173 -19.23 2.43 -29.95
C ASN A 173 -19.98 2.15 -28.63
N PRO A 174 -20.68 3.16 -28.05
CA PRO A 174 -21.31 3.03 -26.75
C PRO A 174 -22.39 1.95 -26.77
N SER A 175 -22.24 0.96 -25.88
CA SER A 175 -23.22 -0.11 -25.70
C SER A 175 -24.48 0.35 -24.95
N ALA A 176 -24.40 1.48 -24.25
CA ALA A 176 -25.52 2.10 -23.54
C ALA A 176 -26.32 3.03 -24.47
N ALA A 177 -27.64 3.06 -24.29
CA ALA A 177 -28.51 4.00 -25.00
C ALA A 177 -28.14 5.45 -24.65
N MET A 178 -28.31 6.35 -25.62
CA MET A 178 -28.06 7.78 -25.46
C MET A 178 -28.76 8.33 -24.20
N PRO A 179 -28.06 9.07 -23.32
CA PRO A 179 -28.67 9.65 -22.13
C PRO A 179 -29.85 10.56 -22.51
N THR A 180 -30.97 10.41 -21.81
CA THR A 180 -32.15 11.28 -21.97
C THR A 180 -32.05 12.56 -21.15
N GLU A 181 -31.06 12.65 -20.26
CA GLU A 181 -30.80 13.85 -19.47
C GLU A 181 -30.16 14.95 -20.34
N PRO A 182 -30.49 16.23 -20.08
CA PRO A 182 -29.88 17.34 -20.79
C PRO A 182 -28.37 17.35 -20.52
N CYS A 183 -27.60 17.52 -21.59
CA CYS A 183 -26.15 17.68 -21.57
C CYS A 183 -25.77 18.83 -20.61
N PRO A 184 -25.01 18.60 -19.53
CA PRO A 184 -24.61 19.63 -18.58
C PRO A 184 -23.64 20.66 -19.18
#